data_AF-K2F3L8-F1
#
_entry.id   AF-K2F3L8-F1
#
_cell.length_a   1.000
_cell.length_b   1.000
_cell.length_c   1.000
_cell.angle_alpha   90.00
_cell.angle_beta   90.00
_cell.angle_gamma   90.00
#
_symmetry.space_group_name_H-M   'P 1'
#
loop_
_entity.id
_entity.type
_entity.pdbx_description
1 polymer ?
#
loop_
_entity_poly.entity_id
_entity_poly.type
_entity_poly.pdbx_seq_one_letter_code
_entity_poly.pdbx_strand_id
1 'polypeptide(L)'
;MIIIQGSYTINSQERISNTITCQKCGNKQNQAAECHNCGVIFRKISEKNPPQTITENQSKDYEPDSFKKNFVKKAPVFAFFILVILFLSQTLTNHTSSIPTPNKTANISTPIKEVLPAGYESLDNIINLYQELSSIKKKGEFETTAEYYGRIDKHSGKVYSFKRHPENKDIQYDADKQSLSIKIANSQKKTLLELSSYDNSNYTGSNAFGVSANVEKSLFKYYGLSFPYFDERMFRGNYCFISKKNEYDNTYAIIQITSEDAKTIKGNIKLIYKIVTYPVERPSATGHSKDEIYTETEYLHIKPTIDDPSDLTRVIHYVKSSLIEIVIYNQLTGDILASIKV
;
A
#
# COMPACT_ATOMS: atom_id res chain seq x y z
N MET A 1 -42.00 1.35 -2.12
CA MET A 1 -40.85 2.08 -1.57
C MET A 1 -40.98 3.54 -1.99
N ILE A 2 -41.33 4.44 -1.07
CA ILE A 2 -41.50 5.88 -1.36
C ILE A 2 -40.16 6.56 -1.10
N ILE A 3 -39.50 7.04 -2.15
CA ILE A 3 -38.22 7.76 -2.05
C ILE A 3 -38.53 9.24 -1.84
N ILE A 4 -38.30 9.74 -0.63
CA ILE A 4 -38.36 11.17 -0.32
C ILE A 4 -36.91 11.69 -0.34
N GLN A 5 -36.60 12.62 -1.23
CA GLN A 5 -35.28 13.23 -1.35
C GLN A 5 -35.19 14.45 -0.44
N GLY A 6 -34.24 14.46 0.51
CA GLY A 6 -33.88 15.63 1.30
C GLY A 6 -32.44 16.05 1.00
N SER A 7 -32.21 17.34 0.79
CA SER A 7 -30.90 17.96 0.58
C SER A 7 -30.45 18.75 1.83
N TYR A 8 -29.14 18.84 2.06
CA TYR A 8 -28.56 19.74 3.06
C TYR A 8 -27.19 20.26 2.59
N THR A 9 -26.84 21.47 3.02
CA THR A 9 -25.62 22.20 2.61
C THR A 9 -24.70 22.35 3.82
N ILE A 10 -23.39 22.16 3.64
CA ILE A 10 -22.37 22.34 4.71
C ILE A 10 -21.55 23.60 4.38
N ASN A 11 -21.57 24.58 5.27
CA ASN A 11 -20.74 25.80 5.15
C ASN A 11 -19.41 25.60 5.91
N SER A 12 -18.29 25.98 5.31
CA SER A 12 -16.96 25.44 5.65
C SER A 12 -16.16 26.21 6.72
N GLN A 13 -16.78 26.97 7.62
CA GLN A 13 -16.01 27.87 8.50
C GLN A 13 -16.23 27.84 10.02
N GLU A 14 -16.99 26.92 10.62
CA GLU A 14 -16.96 26.77 12.10
C GLU A 14 -16.98 25.31 12.52
N ARG A 15 -16.13 24.94 13.50
CA ARG A 15 -16.19 23.66 14.24
C ARG A 15 -17.49 23.63 15.05
N ILE A 16 -18.59 23.30 14.39
CA ILE A 16 -19.89 23.03 15.00
C ILE A 16 -20.10 21.52 14.96
N SER A 17 -20.63 20.96 16.04
CA SER A 17 -20.97 19.55 16.22
C SER A 17 -21.53 18.91 14.93
N ASN A 18 -20.93 17.81 14.47
CA ASN A 18 -21.27 17.06 13.25
C ASN A 18 -22.60 16.28 13.35
N THR A 19 -23.64 16.90 13.92
CA THR A 19 -24.94 16.30 14.14
C THR A 19 -25.89 16.68 13.01
N ILE A 20 -26.37 15.70 12.24
CA ILE A 20 -27.39 15.88 11.21
C ILE A 20 -28.75 15.55 11.82
N THR A 21 -29.75 16.42 11.61
CA THR A 21 -31.14 16.15 12.00
C THR A 21 -31.90 15.58 10.80
N CYS A 22 -32.49 14.39 10.93
CA CYS A 22 -33.31 13.80 9.87
C CYS A 22 -34.60 14.61 9.69
N GLN A 23 -34.84 15.18 8.50
CA GLN A 23 -36.05 15.96 8.26
C GLN A 23 -37.36 15.14 8.29
N LYS A 24 -37.27 13.81 8.11
CA LYS A 24 -38.47 12.94 8.14
C LYS A 24 -38.93 12.62 9.56
N CYS A 25 -38.01 12.41 10.51
CA CYS A 25 -38.35 11.93 11.85
C CYS A 25 -37.78 12.76 13.00
N GLY A 26 -37.04 13.84 12.72
CA GLY A 26 -36.43 14.72 13.72
C GLY A 26 -35.23 14.14 14.46
N ASN A 27 -34.81 12.90 14.17
CA ASN A 27 -33.70 12.27 14.90
C ASN A 27 -32.36 12.94 14.60
N LYS A 28 -31.58 13.24 15.65
CA LYS A 28 -30.23 13.82 15.58
C LYS A 28 -29.19 12.70 15.62
N GLN A 29 -28.31 12.64 14.62
CA GLN A 29 -27.27 11.59 14.54
C GLN A 29 -25.97 12.13 13.95
N ASN A 30 -24.85 11.50 14.30
CA ASN A 30 -23.53 11.82 13.73
C ASN A 30 -23.46 11.29 12.30
N GLN A 31 -22.97 12.10 11.36
CA GLN A 31 -22.86 11.85 9.91
C GLN A 31 -23.00 10.36 9.49
N ALA A 32 -24.24 9.92 9.25
CA ALA A 32 -24.56 8.58 8.76
C ALA A 32 -25.17 8.71 7.36
N ALA A 33 -24.87 7.76 6.47
CA ALA A 33 -25.46 7.71 5.13
C ALA A 33 -26.96 7.40 5.13
N GLU A 34 -27.49 6.91 6.26
CA GLU A 34 -28.88 6.52 6.44
C GLU A 34 -29.36 6.90 7.85
N CYS A 35 -30.62 7.30 8.00
CA CYS A 35 -31.20 7.54 9.31
C CYS A 35 -31.60 6.24 10.00
N HIS A 36 -30.95 5.93 11.12
CA HIS A 36 -31.20 4.70 11.88
C HIS A 36 -32.67 4.54 12.33
N ASN A 37 -33.40 5.64 12.49
CA ASN A 37 -34.78 5.60 12.97
C ASN A 37 -35.81 5.36 11.85
N CYS A 38 -35.57 5.86 10.63
CA CYS A 38 -36.59 5.85 9.58
C CYS A 38 -36.10 5.40 8.19
N GLY A 39 -34.86 4.93 8.07
CA GLY A 39 -34.27 4.37 6.86
C GLY A 39 -34.07 5.36 5.71
N VAL A 40 -34.09 6.67 5.99
CA VAL A 40 -33.89 7.69 4.94
C VAL A 40 -32.41 7.80 4.62
N ILE A 41 -32.06 7.58 3.35
CA ILE A 41 -30.69 7.68 2.85
C ILE A 41 -30.38 9.14 2.53
N PHE A 42 -29.28 9.65 3.08
CA PHE A 42 -28.75 10.97 2.79
C PHE A 42 -27.81 10.91 1.59
N ARG A 43 -28.06 11.73 0.56
CA ARG A 43 -27.10 11.91 -0.55
C ARG A 43 -26.32 13.20 -0.33
N LYS A 44 -25.00 13.07 -0.23
CA LYS A 44 -24.09 14.22 -0.18
C LYS A 44 -24.05 14.87 -1.57
N ILE A 45 -24.61 16.07 -1.70
CA ILE A 45 -24.45 16.89 -2.90
C ILE A 45 -23.19 17.72 -2.69
N SER A 46 -22.16 17.45 -3.48
CA SER A 46 -20.94 18.27 -3.53
C SER A 46 -21.20 19.40 -4.51
N GLU A 47 -21.51 20.60 -4.04
CA GLU A 47 -21.52 21.78 -4.90
C GLU A 47 -20.09 22.13 -5.33
N LYS A 48 -19.75 21.82 -6.58
CA LYS A 48 -18.62 22.45 -7.27
C LYS A 48 -19.12 23.80 -7.79
N ASN A 49 -19.02 24.82 -6.93
CA ASN A 49 -18.84 26.26 -7.21
C ASN A 49 -19.54 27.07 -6.10
N PRO A 50 -18.88 28.07 -5.51
CA PRO A 50 -19.51 28.91 -4.49
C PRO A 50 -20.58 29.81 -5.13
N PRO A 51 -21.68 30.12 -4.41
CA PRO A 51 -22.59 31.17 -4.84
C PRO A 51 -21.86 32.53 -4.79
N GLN A 52 -21.85 33.23 -5.92
CA GLN A 52 -21.47 34.64 -5.98
C GLN A 52 -22.58 35.46 -5.31
N THR A 53 -22.20 36.19 -4.26
CA THR A 53 -23.05 37.19 -3.62
C THR A 53 -23.18 38.40 -4.55
N ILE A 54 -24.36 38.60 -5.13
CA ILE A 54 -24.73 39.86 -5.78
C ILE A 54 -25.10 40.84 -4.65
N THR A 55 -24.38 41.96 -4.56
CA THR A 55 -24.81 43.12 -3.78
C THR A 55 -24.91 44.30 -4.73
N GLU A 56 -26.11 44.86 -4.80
CA GLU A 56 -26.51 46.00 -5.61
C GLU A 56 -26.36 47.28 -4.75
N ASN A 57 -25.49 48.22 -5.14
CA ASN A 57 -25.80 49.65 -5.30
C ASN A 57 -24.58 50.58 -5.47
N GLN A 58 -24.71 51.46 -6.48
CA GLN A 58 -24.16 52.83 -6.66
C GLN A 58 -22.64 52.96 -6.93
N SER A 59 -22.23 53.12 -8.19
CA SER A 59 -22.21 54.33 -9.05
C SER A 59 -20.93 55.17 -8.89
N LYS A 60 -20.14 55.21 -9.97
CA LYS A 60 -19.69 56.43 -10.66
C LYS A 60 -18.68 56.09 -11.78
N ASP A 61 -19.06 56.50 -12.98
CA ASP A 61 -18.25 57.16 -14.00
C ASP A 61 -16.89 56.55 -14.38
N TYR A 62 -16.86 55.79 -15.50
CA TYR A 62 -15.93 56.08 -16.61
C TYR A 62 -16.21 55.19 -17.84
N GLU A 63 -16.49 55.83 -18.98
CA GLU A 63 -16.34 55.33 -20.35
C GLU A 63 -15.90 56.54 -21.20
N PRO A 64 -15.40 56.36 -22.43
CA PRO A 64 -14.52 55.32 -22.97
C PRO A 64 -13.28 55.97 -23.62
N ASP A 65 -12.30 55.18 -24.06
CA ASP A 65 -11.59 55.60 -25.27
C ASP A 65 -11.09 54.44 -26.14
N SER A 66 -11.42 54.59 -27.41
CA SER A 66 -11.14 53.71 -28.54
C SER A 66 -9.66 53.78 -28.95
N PHE A 67 -9.03 52.67 -29.35
CA PHE A 67 -8.01 52.73 -30.42
C PHE A 67 -7.86 51.45 -31.24
N LYS A 68 -7.62 51.70 -32.52
CA LYS A 68 -7.65 50.87 -33.72
C LYS A 68 -6.51 49.84 -33.85
N LYS A 69 -6.83 48.78 -34.62
CA LYS A 69 -6.03 48.09 -35.67
C LYS A 69 -4.66 47.46 -35.29
N ASN A 70 -4.52 46.15 -35.54
CA ASN A 70 -3.80 45.66 -36.72
C ASN A 70 -3.91 44.13 -36.91
N PHE A 71 -4.41 43.76 -38.09
CA PHE A 71 -4.35 42.42 -38.69
C PHE A 71 -2.91 42.15 -39.14
N VAL A 72 -2.29 41.05 -38.71
CA VAL A 72 -1.13 40.46 -39.40
C VAL A 72 -1.29 38.95 -39.50
N LYS A 73 -1.47 38.48 -40.73
CA LYS A 73 -1.41 37.09 -41.18
C LYS A 73 0.00 36.52 -40.94
N LYS A 74 0.13 35.37 -40.26
CA LYS A 74 1.24 34.42 -40.46
C LYS A 74 0.82 32.97 -40.17
N ALA A 75 0.47 32.25 -41.22
CA ALA A 75 0.86 30.85 -41.42
C ALA A 75 2.04 30.90 -42.41
N PRO A 76 3.20 30.26 -42.15
CA PRO A 76 3.34 28.82 -42.40
C PRO A 76 4.40 28.14 -41.51
N VAL A 77 3.98 27.39 -40.48
CA VAL A 77 4.89 26.47 -39.74
C VAL A 77 4.51 25.01 -39.97
N PHE A 78 3.27 24.75 -40.40
CA PHE A 78 2.76 23.39 -40.60
C PHE A 78 3.31 22.68 -41.85
N ALA A 79 3.72 23.41 -42.89
CA ALA A 79 4.23 22.82 -44.13
C ALA A 79 5.66 22.26 -44.00
N PHE A 80 6.47 22.78 -43.07
CA PHE A 80 7.84 22.31 -42.85
C PHE A 80 7.88 20.99 -42.07
N PHE A 81 6.90 20.73 -41.20
CA PHE A 81 6.85 19.52 -40.38
C PHE A 81 6.48 18.26 -41.18
N ILE A 82 5.65 18.39 -42.22
CA ILE A 82 5.24 17.26 -43.06
C ILE A 82 6.38 16.80 -43.99
N LEU A 83 7.25 17.73 -44.42
CA LEU A 83 8.34 17.40 -45.34
C LEU A 83 9.50 16.64 -44.65
N VAL A 84 9.71 16.87 -43.35
CA VAL A 84 10.72 16.15 -42.55
C VAL A 84 10.29 14.70 -42.27
N ILE A 85 8.99 14.45 -42.06
CA ILE A 85 8.47 13.09 -41.82
C ILE A 85 8.55 12.22 -43.07
N LEU A 86 8.36 12.81 -44.27
CA LEU A 86 8.47 12.07 -45.53
C LEU A 86 9.91 11.69 -45.89
N PHE A 87 10.92 12.48 -45.50
CA PHE A 87 12.33 12.15 -45.73
C PHE A 87 12.87 11.03 -44.80
N LEU A 88 12.33 10.91 -43.59
CA LEU A 88 12.71 9.84 -42.64
C LEU A 88 12.07 8.47 -42.97
N SER A 89 11.08 8.44 -43.86
CA SER A 89 10.37 7.21 -44.24
C SER A 89 11.01 6.46 -45.42
N GLN A 90 12.02 7.03 -46.09
CA GLN A 90 12.66 6.42 -47.28
C GLN A 90 14.00 5.72 -47.01
N THR A 91 14.49 5.70 -45.77
CA THR A 91 15.78 5.07 -45.40
C THR A 91 15.64 3.66 -44.81
N LEU A 92 14.44 3.06 -44.85
CA LEU A 92 14.17 1.75 -44.25
C LEU A 92 13.65 0.71 -45.25
N THR A 93 14.27 0.65 -46.42
CA THR A 93 14.14 -0.51 -47.32
C THR A 93 15.46 -0.70 -48.04
N ASN A 94 16.25 -1.67 -47.57
CA ASN A 94 17.08 -2.58 -48.37
C ASN A 94 18.04 -3.34 -47.44
N HIS A 95 17.76 -4.63 -47.22
CA HIS A 95 18.75 -5.71 -47.24
C HIS A 95 18.05 -7.05 -46.94
N THR A 96 17.49 -7.65 -47.99
CA THR A 96 17.25 -9.09 -48.08
C THR A 96 18.47 -9.72 -48.74
N SER A 97 19.25 -10.47 -47.96
CA SER A 97 20.24 -11.43 -48.45
C SER A 97 20.04 -12.77 -47.75
N SER A 98 20.12 -13.82 -48.56
CA SER A 98 19.77 -15.22 -48.34
C SER A 98 20.82 -16.06 -47.60
N ILE A 99 20.33 -16.99 -46.74
CA ILE A 99 20.82 -18.38 -46.43
C ILE A 99 22.21 -18.50 -45.75
N PRO A 100 22.43 -19.28 -44.65
CA PRO A 100 22.00 -20.67 -44.46
C PRO A 100 21.42 -21.07 -43.09
N THR A 101 20.58 -22.11 -43.13
CA THR A 101 20.13 -22.93 -42.00
C THR A 101 21.30 -23.67 -41.32
N PRO A 102 21.50 -23.48 -40.00
CA PRO A 102 22.17 -24.45 -39.17
C PRO A 102 21.12 -25.33 -38.48
N ASN A 103 21.13 -26.62 -38.81
CA ASN A 103 20.58 -27.67 -37.94
C ASN A 103 21.33 -27.62 -36.61
N LYS A 104 20.76 -26.89 -35.64
CA LYS A 104 21.15 -26.97 -34.24
C LYS A 104 19.89 -27.38 -33.49
N THR A 105 19.73 -28.68 -33.33
CA THR A 105 18.86 -29.25 -32.31
C THR A 105 19.33 -28.65 -30.99
N ALA A 106 18.69 -27.57 -30.58
CA ALA A 106 18.86 -27.04 -29.26
C ALA A 106 18.42 -28.16 -28.32
N ASN A 107 19.38 -28.73 -27.61
CA ASN A 107 19.08 -29.40 -26.35
C ASN A 107 18.26 -28.39 -25.55
N ILE A 108 16.95 -28.63 -25.51
CA ILE A 108 16.07 -28.02 -24.54
C ILE A 108 16.58 -28.59 -23.23
N SER A 109 17.53 -27.89 -22.62
CA SER A 109 17.85 -28.06 -21.22
C SER A 109 16.50 -27.96 -20.54
N THR A 110 16.04 -29.08 -19.99
CA THR A 110 14.86 -29.15 -19.14
C THR A 110 14.97 -27.94 -18.22
N PRO A 111 13.99 -27.02 -18.18
CA PRO A 111 14.08 -25.87 -17.28
C PRO A 111 14.34 -26.48 -15.91
N ILE A 112 15.48 -26.13 -15.30
CA ILE A 112 15.78 -26.51 -13.93
C ILE A 112 14.57 -26.00 -13.17
N LYS A 113 13.65 -26.88 -12.79
CA LYS A 113 12.63 -26.55 -11.82
C LYS A 113 13.46 -26.15 -10.62
N GLU A 114 13.52 -24.85 -10.34
CA GLU A 114 14.10 -24.34 -9.12
C GLU A 114 13.25 -24.96 -8.00
N VAL A 115 13.71 -26.09 -7.46
CA VAL A 115 13.14 -26.74 -6.29
C VAL A 115 13.98 -26.25 -5.14
N LEU A 116 13.34 -25.62 -4.17
CA LEU A 116 14.00 -25.25 -2.93
C LEU A 116 14.31 -26.54 -2.15
N PRO A 117 15.35 -26.58 -1.31
CA PRO A 117 15.55 -27.70 -0.40
C PRO A 117 14.28 -27.96 0.43
N ALA A 118 13.91 -29.24 0.62
CA ALA A 118 12.82 -29.60 1.52
C ALA A 118 13.09 -29.02 2.92
N GLY A 119 12.08 -28.39 3.52
CA GLY A 119 12.23 -27.69 4.79
C GLY A 119 13.01 -26.38 4.73
N TYR A 120 13.16 -25.75 3.56
CA TYR A 120 13.86 -24.47 3.42
C TYR A 120 13.37 -23.42 4.42
N GLU A 121 14.32 -22.85 5.17
CA GLU A 121 14.13 -21.70 6.05
C GLU A 121 14.78 -20.48 5.39
N SER A 122 14.23 -19.28 5.58
CA SER A 122 14.95 -18.09 5.11
C SER A 122 16.26 -17.93 5.85
N LEU A 123 17.32 -17.59 5.12
CA LEU A 123 18.63 -17.33 5.69
C LEU A 123 18.65 -16.01 6.48
N ASP A 124 17.79 -15.05 6.09
CA ASP A 124 17.79 -13.73 6.68
C ASP A 124 16.89 -13.65 7.92
N ASN A 125 17.38 -12.92 8.93
CA ASN A 125 16.67 -12.63 10.17
C ASN A 125 16.20 -11.17 10.16
N ILE A 126 14.88 -10.96 10.20
CA ILE A 126 14.29 -9.61 10.09
C ILE A 126 14.62 -8.73 11.31
N ILE A 127 14.79 -9.34 12.49
CA ILE A 127 15.17 -8.62 13.72
C ILE A 127 16.58 -8.05 13.58
N ASN A 128 17.53 -8.87 13.11
CA ASN A 128 18.91 -8.43 12.87
C ASN A 128 18.97 -7.33 11.80
N LEU A 129 18.22 -7.47 10.69
CA LEU A 129 18.15 -6.44 9.67
C LEU A 129 17.57 -5.13 10.23
N TYR A 130 16.49 -5.21 11.01
CA TYR A 130 15.92 -4.02 11.65
C TYR A 130 16.93 -3.36 12.58
N GLN A 131 17.64 -4.12 13.42
CA GLN A 131 18.66 -3.60 14.33
C GLN A 131 19.80 -2.91 13.58
N GLU A 132 20.35 -3.57 12.54
CA GLU A 132 21.36 -2.99 11.65
C GLU A 132 20.88 -1.65 11.09
N LEU A 133 19.72 -1.63 10.44
CA LEU A 133 19.22 -0.44 9.76
C LEU A 133 18.79 0.67 10.73
N SER A 134 18.29 0.32 11.92
CA SER A 134 17.93 1.28 12.97
C SER A 134 19.14 1.95 13.63
N SER A 135 20.32 1.33 13.54
CA SER A 135 21.57 1.89 14.06
C SER A 135 22.16 3.00 13.17
N ILE A 136 21.65 3.14 11.93
CA ILE A 136 22.08 4.18 10.98
C ILE A 136 21.67 5.54 11.55
N LYS A 137 22.67 6.32 11.95
CA LYS A 137 22.45 7.66 12.51
C LYS A 137 21.82 8.58 11.47
N LYS A 138 20.92 9.45 11.94
CA LYS A 138 20.45 10.60 11.14
C LYS A 138 21.63 11.45 10.68
N LYS A 139 21.43 12.21 9.60
CA LYS A 139 22.43 13.17 9.12
C LYS A 139 22.82 14.14 10.24
N GLY A 140 24.11 14.27 10.51
CA GLY A 140 24.63 15.23 11.47
C GLY A 140 24.67 16.66 10.92
N GLU A 141 24.73 17.66 11.81
CA GLU A 141 24.89 19.09 11.42
C GLU A 141 26.18 19.33 10.63
N PHE A 142 27.25 18.62 10.97
CA PHE A 142 28.58 18.75 10.37
C PHE A 142 28.90 17.66 9.32
N GLU A 143 27.93 16.81 8.98
CA GLU A 143 28.09 15.79 7.93
C GLU A 143 27.66 16.39 6.59
N THR A 144 28.52 16.33 5.58
CA THR A 144 28.12 16.75 4.24
C THR A 144 27.03 15.82 3.71
N THR A 145 26.20 16.33 2.80
CA THR A 145 25.17 15.50 2.15
C THR A 145 25.79 14.31 1.42
N ALA A 146 26.96 14.47 0.79
CA ALA A 146 27.66 13.39 0.10
C ALA A 146 28.20 12.32 1.06
N GLU A 147 28.76 12.69 2.21
CA GLU A 147 29.20 11.73 3.24
C GLU A 147 28.02 10.96 3.82
N TYR A 148 26.90 11.65 4.09
CA TYR A 148 25.66 11.02 4.54
C TYR A 148 25.17 10.00 3.51
N TYR A 149 25.08 10.39 2.23
CA TYR A 149 24.66 9.48 1.15
C TYR A 149 25.63 8.30 0.99
N GLY A 150 26.93 8.53 1.02
CA GLY A 150 27.93 7.47 0.98
C GLY A 150 27.85 6.50 2.17
N ARG A 151 27.35 6.94 3.33
CA ARG A 151 27.10 6.07 4.50
C ARG A 151 25.85 5.24 4.34
N ILE A 152 24.74 5.84 3.91
CA ILE A 152 23.48 5.10 3.73
C ILE A 152 23.52 4.16 2.53
N ASP A 153 24.25 4.51 1.46
CA ASP A 153 24.33 3.70 0.23
C ASP A 153 24.98 2.34 0.47
N LYS A 154 25.80 2.19 1.53
CA LYS A 154 26.35 0.89 1.96
C LYS A 154 25.28 -0.13 2.37
N HIS A 155 24.06 0.33 2.67
CA HIS A 155 22.92 -0.51 3.06
C HIS A 155 21.81 -0.51 2.00
N SER A 156 21.88 0.39 1.01
CA SER A 156 20.93 0.48 -0.09
C SER A 156 21.21 -0.58 -1.15
N GLY A 157 20.18 -1.08 -1.82
CA GLY A 157 20.33 -2.00 -2.94
C GLY A 157 20.63 -3.45 -2.56
N LYS A 158 20.82 -3.75 -1.27
CA LYS A 158 21.01 -5.12 -0.78
C LYS A 158 19.71 -5.92 -0.90
N VAL A 159 19.81 -7.14 -1.43
CA VAL A 159 18.69 -8.06 -1.59
C VAL A 159 18.63 -8.99 -0.38
N TYR A 160 17.45 -9.11 0.21
CA TYR A 160 17.16 -10.02 1.33
C TYR A 160 15.96 -10.89 0.99
N SER A 161 15.87 -12.06 1.62
CA SER A 161 14.80 -13.03 1.44
C SER A 161 14.24 -13.46 2.79
N PHE A 162 12.97 -13.14 3.04
CA PHE A 162 12.31 -13.47 4.31
C PHE A 162 11.19 -14.49 4.11
N LYS A 163 11.18 -15.53 4.95
CA LYS A 163 10.10 -16.49 4.97
C LYS A 163 8.93 -15.96 5.80
N ARG A 164 7.72 -16.13 5.29
CA ARG A 164 6.47 -15.91 6.04
C ARG A 164 5.66 -17.20 6.07
N HIS A 165 5.09 -17.46 7.24
CA HIS A 165 4.08 -18.48 7.41
C HIS A 165 2.70 -17.84 7.24
N PRO A 166 2.00 -18.04 6.11
CA PRO A 166 0.62 -17.60 5.99
C PRO A 166 -0.24 -18.33 7.03
N GLU A 167 -1.21 -17.63 7.60
CA GLU A 167 -2.16 -18.26 8.52
C GLU A 167 -3.18 -19.10 7.72
N ASN A 168 -3.85 -20.06 8.37
CA ASN A 168 -4.89 -20.86 7.69
C ASN A 168 -6.00 -20.00 7.09
N LYS A 169 -6.33 -18.86 7.71
CA LYS A 169 -7.32 -17.90 7.20
C LYS A 169 -6.86 -17.16 5.93
N ASP A 170 -5.54 -17.10 5.71
CA ASP A 170 -4.92 -16.47 4.55
C ASP A 170 -4.96 -17.40 3.31
N ILE A 171 -5.33 -18.67 3.47
CA ILE A 171 -5.34 -19.67 2.40
C ILE A 171 -6.76 -20.20 2.18
N GLN A 172 -7.32 -19.90 1.01
CA GLN A 172 -8.68 -20.26 0.63
C GLN A 172 -8.66 -21.07 -0.67
N TYR A 173 -9.31 -22.23 -0.69
CA TYR A 173 -9.46 -23.05 -1.88
C TYR A 173 -10.87 -22.91 -2.42
N ASP A 174 -10.99 -22.63 -3.72
CA ASP A 174 -12.24 -22.60 -4.49
C ASP A 174 -12.25 -23.84 -5.39
N ALA A 175 -13.08 -24.84 -5.02
CA ALA A 175 -13.12 -26.13 -5.69
C ALA A 175 -13.71 -26.05 -7.10
N ASP A 176 -14.71 -25.18 -7.31
CA ASP A 176 -15.35 -25.00 -8.61
C ASP A 176 -14.38 -24.41 -9.63
N LYS A 177 -13.51 -23.51 -9.17
CA LYS A 177 -12.46 -22.90 -10.00
C LYS A 177 -11.13 -23.66 -9.96
N GLN A 178 -11.03 -24.73 -9.17
CA GLN A 178 -9.79 -25.44 -8.89
C GLN A 178 -8.62 -24.49 -8.60
N SER A 179 -8.86 -23.53 -7.70
CA SER A 179 -7.90 -22.45 -7.45
C SER A 179 -7.65 -22.25 -5.98
N LEU A 180 -6.39 -21.98 -5.64
CA LEU A 180 -5.94 -21.68 -4.29
C LEU A 180 -5.55 -20.20 -4.22
N SER A 181 -6.23 -19.45 -3.36
CA SER A 181 -5.98 -18.04 -3.08
C SER A 181 -5.17 -17.91 -1.80
N ILE A 182 -4.03 -17.24 -1.87
CA ILE A 182 -3.10 -17.07 -0.75
C ILE A 182 -2.87 -15.57 -0.52
N LYS A 183 -3.14 -15.08 0.69
CA LYS A 183 -2.93 -13.68 1.04
C LYS A 183 -1.44 -13.35 1.13
N ILE A 184 -0.99 -12.43 0.27
CA ILE A 184 0.42 -12.04 0.15
C ILE A 184 0.71 -10.65 0.73
N ALA A 185 -0.28 -9.78 0.88
CA ALA A 185 -0.13 -8.50 1.56
C ALA A 185 -1.47 -8.03 2.14
N ASN A 186 -1.40 -7.13 3.11
CA ASN A 186 -2.58 -6.39 3.58
C ASN A 186 -2.69 -5.04 2.86
N SER A 187 -3.84 -4.40 3.03
CA SER A 187 -4.19 -3.10 2.45
C SER A 187 -3.27 -1.94 2.81
N GLN A 188 -2.48 -2.09 3.88
CA GLN A 188 -1.52 -1.07 4.30
C GLN A 188 -0.14 -1.29 3.68
N LYS A 189 0.01 -2.23 2.73
CA LYS A 189 1.28 -2.57 2.10
C LYS A 189 2.33 -2.97 3.14
N LYS A 190 1.86 -3.60 4.22
CA LYS A 190 2.66 -4.05 5.36
C LYS A 190 2.48 -5.55 5.53
N THR A 191 3.57 -6.22 5.82
CA THR A 191 3.58 -7.67 6.03
C THR A 191 4.31 -7.97 7.33
N LEU A 192 3.62 -8.62 8.25
CA LEU A 192 4.25 -9.16 9.46
C LEU A 192 4.95 -10.46 9.12
N LEU A 193 6.19 -10.59 9.58
CA LEU A 193 7.02 -11.77 9.36
C LEU A 193 7.20 -12.56 10.66
N GLU A 194 7.46 -11.86 11.77
CA GLU A 194 7.91 -12.50 13.00
C GLU A 194 7.35 -11.81 14.25
N LEU A 195 7.03 -12.60 15.27
CA LEU A 195 6.79 -12.16 16.64
C LEU A 195 8.04 -12.50 17.46
N SER A 196 8.73 -11.49 17.98
CA SER A 196 10.03 -11.64 18.64
C SER A 196 9.95 -11.88 20.15
N SER A 197 8.93 -11.32 20.81
CA SER A 197 8.75 -11.42 22.26
C SER A 197 7.29 -11.25 22.63
N TYR A 198 6.93 -11.97 23.69
CA TYR A 198 5.67 -11.91 24.38
C TYR A 198 5.99 -11.90 25.87
N ASP A 199 5.90 -10.72 26.48
CA ASP A 199 6.19 -10.54 27.90
C ASP A 199 4.87 -10.33 28.64
N ASN A 200 4.56 -11.26 29.55
CA ASN A 200 3.41 -11.16 30.44
C ASN A 200 3.87 -10.90 31.88
N SER A 201 3.21 -9.95 32.52
CA SER A 201 3.42 -9.65 33.94
C SER A 201 2.11 -9.20 34.56
N ASN A 202 2.03 -9.18 35.88
CA ASN A 202 0.86 -8.68 36.60
C ASN A 202 1.26 -7.55 37.55
N TYR A 203 0.38 -6.59 37.76
CA TYR A 203 0.56 -5.54 38.77
C TYR A 203 -0.77 -5.12 39.37
N THR A 204 -0.77 -4.61 40.60
CA THR A 204 -1.97 -4.03 41.18
C THR A 204 -2.11 -2.57 40.73
N GLY A 205 -3.09 -2.32 39.85
CA GLY A 205 -3.49 -0.97 39.45
C GLY A 205 -4.55 -0.42 40.41
N SER A 206 -4.61 0.89 40.59
CA SER A 206 -5.71 1.55 41.30
C SER A 206 -6.18 2.78 40.55
N ASN A 207 -7.49 3.03 40.53
CA ASN A 207 -8.06 4.24 39.92
C ASN A 207 -8.08 5.42 40.92
N ALA A 208 -8.54 6.58 40.45
CA ALA A 208 -8.64 7.79 41.28
C ALA A 208 -9.58 7.69 42.48
N PHE A 209 -10.47 6.69 42.52
CA PHE A 209 -11.40 6.43 43.63
C PHE A 209 -10.87 5.40 44.63
N GLY A 210 -9.61 4.95 44.48
CA GLY A 210 -8.99 3.97 45.37
C GLY A 210 -9.44 2.53 45.11
N VAL A 211 -10.18 2.27 44.03
CA VAL A 211 -10.53 0.89 43.63
C VAL A 211 -9.31 0.25 42.98
N SER A 212 -8.84 -0.85 43.55
CA SER A 212 -7.70 -1.61 43.05
C SER A 212 -8.15 -2.83 42.23
N ALA A 213 -7.39 -3.16 41.19
CA ALA A 213 -7.55 -4.37 40.40
C ALA A 213 -6.19 -5.00 40.12
N ASN A 214 -6.15 -6.33 40.00
CA ASN A 214 -4.98 -7.02 39.47
C ASN A 214 -5.00 -6.88 37.94
N VAL A 215 -4.01 -6.19 37.40
CA VAL A 215 -3.90 -5.88 35.97
C VAL A 215 -2.95 -6.85 35.31
N GLU A 216 -3.40 -7.49 34.23
CA GLU A 216 -2.56 -8.29 33.36
C GLU A 216 -1.90 -7.38 32.32
N LYS A 217 -0.57 -7.34 32.32
CA LYS A 217 0.23 -6.60 31.37
C LYS A 217 0.80 -7.52 30.30
N SER A 218 0.42 -7.27 29.05
CA SER A 218 0.92 -7.99 27.87
C SER A 218 1.72 -7.05 26.96
N LEU A 219 2.96 -7.42 26.62
CA LEU A 219 3.78 -6.74 25.63
C LEU A 219 4.06 -7.64 24.44
N PHE A 220 3.66 -7.19 23.24
CA PHE A 220 3.94 -7.87 21.99
C PHE A 220 4.90 -7.04 21.13
N LYS A 221 6.01 -7.63 20.68
CA LYS A 221 6.94 -6.99 19.73
C LYS A 221 7.00 -7.75 18.40
N TYR A 222 6.45 -7.13 17.37
CA TYR A 222 6.39 -7.68 16.02
C TYR A 222 7.44 -7.06 15.12
N TYR A 223 7.93 -7.84 14.16
CA TYR A 223 8.83 -7.40 13.11
C TYR A 223 8.23 -7.73 11.74
N GLY A 224 8.37 -6.80 10.81
CA GLY A 224 7.78 -6.93 9.48
C GLY A 224 8.41 -6.04 8.42
N LEU A 225 7.82 -6.14 7.24
CA LEU A 225 8.17 -5.37 6.07
C LEU A 225 7.09 -4.32 5.80
N SER A 226 7.52 -3.14 5.38
CA SER A 226 6.64 -2.10 4.85
C SER A 226 7.09 -1.74 3.45
N PHE A 227 6.15 -1.77 2.51
CA PHE A 227 6.37 -1.53 1.09
C PHE A 227 5.73 -0.20 0.68
N PRO A 228 6.36 0.95 0.96
CA PRO A 228 5.76 2.27 0.75
C PRO A 228 5.44 2.55 -0.73
N TYR A 229 6.26 2.02 -1.65
CA TYR A 229 6.08 2.19 -3.10
C TYR A 229 5.38 1.00 -3.76
N PHE A 230 4.79 0.09 -2.97
CA PHE A 230 4.02 -1.01 -3.53
C PHE A 230 2.83 -0.48 -4.29
N ASP A 231 2.83 -0.68 -5.60
CA ASP A 231 1.72 -0.36 -6.48
C ASP A 231 1.00 -1.67 -6.79
N GLU A 232 -0.28 -1.74 -6.47
CA GLU A 232 -1.12 -2.90 -6.79
C GLU A 232 -1.08 -3.22 -8.30
N ARG A 233 -0.88 -2.21 -9.15
CA ARG A 233 -0.72 -2.40 -10.59
C ARG A 233 0.53 -3.20 -10.98
N MET A 234 1.50 -3.39 -10.08
CA MET A 234 2.67 -4.24 -10.31
C MET A 234 2.29 -5.73 -10.44
N PHE A 235 1.13 -6.14 -9.92
CA PHE A 235 0.62 -7.52 -10.03
C PHE A 235 -0.26 -7.74 -11.27
N ARG A 236 -0.09 -6.98 -12.36
CA ARG A 236 -0.87 -7.19 -13.58
C ARG A 236 -0.53 -8.56 -14.21
N GLY A 237 -1.47 -9.51 -14.15
CA GLY A 237 -1.29 -10.90 -14.61
C GLY A 237 -2.30 -11.88 -14.00
N ASN A 238 -1.90 -13.13 -13.75
CA ASN A 238 -2.71 -14.22 -13.14
C ASN A 238 -3.08 -14.00 -11.65
N TYR A 239 -3.17 -12.75 -11.19
CA TYR A 239 -3.40 -12.39 -9.80
C TYR A 239 -4.70 -11.59 -9.71
N CYS A 240 -5.56 -11.88 -8.74
CA CYS A 240 -6.78 -11.12 -8.54
C CYS A 240 -6.71 -10.32 -7.25
N PHE A 241 -7.00 -9.02 -7.39
CA PHE A 241 -7.41 -8.18 -6.27
C PHE A 241 -8.80 -8.64 -5.86
N ILE A 242 -8.87 -9.34 -4.72
CA ILE A 242 -10.16 -9.66 -4.10
C ILE A 242 -10.42 -8.58 -3.07
N SER A 243 -10.98 -7.46 -3.53
CA SER A 243 -11.62 -6.49 -2.64
C SER A 243 -12.97 -7.10 -2.22
N LYS A 244 -13.03 -7.73 -1.04
CA LYS A 244 -14.31 -8.13 -0.46
C LYS A 244 -14.97 -6.87 0.08
N LYS A 245 -16.26 -6.68 -0.21
CA LYS A 245 -17.09 -5.61 0.38
C LYS A 245 -16.93 -5.68 1.91
N ASN A 246 -16.26 -4.69 2.51
CA ASN A 246 -15.92 -4.55 3.95
C ASN A 246 -14.60 -5.16 4.45
N GLU A 247 -13.79 -5.79 3.61
CA GLU A 247 -12.38 -6.07 3.94
C GLU A 247 -11.51 -5.10 3.14
N TYR A 248 -10.73 -4.27 3.84
CA TYR A 248 -9.71 -3.43 3.21
C TYR A 248 -8.86 -4.24 2.22
N ASP A 249 -8.48 -3.63 1.09
CA ASP A 249 -7.87 -4.25 -0.09
C ASP A 249 -6.74 -5.25 0.26
N ASN A 250 -7.08 -6.53 0.36
CA ASN A 250 -6.12 -7.60 0.58
C ASN A 250 -5.60 -8.08 -0.78
N THR A 251 -4.29 -8.25 -0.91
CA THR A 251 -3.70 -8.79 -2.13
C THR A 251 -3.55 -10.31 -2.00
N TYR A 252 -4.08 -11.04 -2.99
CA TYR A 252 -4.01 -12.49 -3.05
C TYR A 252 -3.27 -12.96 -4.30
N ALA A 253 -2.44 -13.98 -4.14
CA ALA A 253 -1.95 -14.79 -5.24
C ALA A 253 -2.96 -15.91 -5.51
N ILE A 254 -3.28 -16.15 -6.78
CA ILE A 254 -4.17 -17.24 -7.19
C ILE A 254 -3.36 -18.26 -7.98
N ILE A 255 -3.42 -19.52 -7.54
CA ILE A 255 -2.71 -20.64 -8.14
C ILE A 255 -3.74 -21.66 -8.61
N GLN A 256 -3.64 -22.11 -9.85
CA GLN A 256 -4.46 -23.20 -10.38
C GLN A 256 -3.91 -24.53 -9.86
N ILE A 257 -4.75 -25.29 -9.15
CA ILE A 257 -4.34 -26.53 -8.48
C ILE A 257 -5.52 -27.48 -8.28
N THR A 258 -5.26 -28.77 -8.47
CA THR A 258 -6.29 -29.80 -8.28
C THR A 258 -6.74 -29.87 -6.83
N SER A 259 -7.95 -30.40 -6.60
CA SER A 259 -8.47 -30.55 -5.23
C SER A 259 -7.60 -31.49 -4.39
N GLU A 260 -7.02 -32.52 -5.01
CA GLU A 260 -6.19 -33.49 -4.30
C GLU A 260 -4.85 -32.87 -3.88
N ASP A 261 -4.20 -32.14 -4.79
CA ASP A 261 -2.97 -31.41 -4.46
C ASP A 261 -3.26 -30.33 -3.41
N ALA A 262 -4.36 -29.58 -3.53
CA ALA A 262 -4.72 -28.54 -2.56
C ALA A 262 -4.87 -29.09 -1.12
N LYS A 263 -5.47 -30.28 -0.95
CA LYS A 263 -5.59 -30.94 0.37
C LYS A 263 -4.23 -31.24 0.97
N THR A 264 -3.28 -31.71 0.16
CA THR A 264 -1.95 -32.12 0.64
C THR A 264 -1.06 -30.92 0.96
N ILE A 265 -1.20 -29.81 0.23
CA ILE A 265 -0.29 -28.67 0.37
C ILE A 265 -0.78 -27.57 1.32
N LYS A 266 -2.08 -27.46 1.64
CA LYS A 266 -2.64 -26.30 2.37
C LYS A 266 -1.90 -25.94 3.66
N GLY A 267 -1.51 -26.94 4.47
CA GLY A 267 -0.75 -26.72 5.71
C GLY A 267 0.76 -26.47 5.52
N ASN A 268 1.27 -26.79 4.33
CA ASN A 268 2.70 -26.78 4.01
C ASN A 268 3.11 -25.57 3.15
N ILE A 269 2.17 -24.70 2.77
CA ILE A 269 2.50 -23.52 1.98
C ILE A 269 3.29 -22.51 2.81
N LYS A 270 4.32 -21.96 2.18
CA LYS A 270 5.13 -20.85 2.69
C LYS A 270 5.35 -19.82 1.60
N LEU A 271 5.65 -18.60 2.04
CA LEU A 271 5.98 -17.48 1.18
C LEU A 271 7.41 -17.05 1.46
N ILE A 272 8.17 -16.71 0.41
CA ILE A 272 9.44 -15.99 0.51
C ILE A 272 9.24 -14.62 -0.11
N TYR A 273 9.51 -13.58 0.66
CA TYR A 273 9.57 -12.20 0.17
C TYR A 273 11.01 -11.87 -0.13
N LYS A 274 11.35 -11.74 -1.41
CA LYS A 274 12.62 -11.14 -1.83
C LYS A 274 12.43 -9.64 -1.92
N ILE A 275 13.25 -8.91 -1.18
CA ILE A 275 13.14 -7.47 -1.06
C ILE A 275 14.46 -6.80 -1.37
N VAL A 276 14.40 -5.51 -1.68
CA VAL A 276 15.55 -4.60 -1.64
C VAL A 276 15.28 -3.49 -0.63
N THR A 277 16.28 -3.19 0.19
CA THR A 277 16.20 -2.07 1.13
C THR A 277 16.67 -0.79 0.48
N TYR A 278 15.95 0.30 0.75
CA TYR A 278 16.36 1.66 0.42
C TYR A 278 15.80 2.62 1.47
N PRO A 279 16.45 3.78 1.64
CA PRO A 279 15.92 4.82 2.50
C PRO A 279 14.64 5.38 1.89
N VAL A 280 13.64 5.63 2.73
CA VAL A 280 12.40 6.30 2.33
C VAL A 280 12.44 7.71 2.86
N GLU A 281 12.20 8.69 2.00
CA GLU A 281 12.02 10.07 2.42
C GLU A 281 10.78 10.18 3.33
N ARG A 282 10.98 10.56 4.59
CA ARG A 282 9.91 10.96 5.49
C ARG A 282 9.70 12.48 5.35
N PRO A 283 8.50 12.94 4.96
CA PRO A 283 8.18 14.36 5.03
C PRO A 283 8.34 14.84 6.48
N SER A 284 9.17 15.86 6.74
CA SER A 284 9.18 16.46 8.08
C SER A 284 7.87 17.22 8.33
N ALA A 285 7.41 17.22 9.58
CA ALA A 285 6.25 17.99 10.00
C ALA A 285 6.43 19.51 9.79
N THR A 286 7.68 19.97 9.69
CA THR A 286 8.04 21.37 9.47
C THR A 286 8.36 21.69 8.02
N GLY A 287 8.34 20.72 7.10
CA GLY A 287 8.60 20.92 5.67
C GLY A 287 10.06 21.25 5.30
N HIS A 288 10.97 21.34 6.28
CA HIS A 288 12.33 21.88 6.07
C HIS A 288 13.44 20.81 6.01
N SER A 289 13.17 19.55 6.36
CA SER A 289 14.05 18.43 6.05
C SER A 289 13.28 17.20 5.57
N LYS A 290 13.89 16.41 4.68
CA LYS A 290 13.45 15.06 4.38
C LYS A 290 14.37 14.12 5.13
N ASP A 291 13.88 13.55 6.24
CA ASP A 291 14.64 12.54 6.95
C ASP A 291 14.47 11.22 6.18
N GLU A 292 15.57 10.66 5.70
CA GLU A 292 15.57 9.34 5.08
C GLU A 292 15.59 8.26 6.15
N ILE A 293 14.59 7.39 6.15
CA ILE A 293 14.45 6.31 7.14
C ILE A 293 14.40 4.94 6.46
N TYR A 294 15.16 4.00 7.00
CA TYR A 294 15.07 2.59 6.65
C TYR A 294 14.03 1.83 7.49
N THR A 295 13.65 2.39 8.64
CA THR A 295 12.82 1.71 9.62
C THR A 295 11.69 2.60 10.12
N GLU A 296 10.58 1.98 10.51
CA GLU A 296 9.44 2.62 11.16
C GLU A 296 9.04 1.81 12.39
N THR A 297 8.56 2.48 13.43
CA THR A 297 7.97 1.82 14.60
C THR A 297 6.56 2.33 14.80
N GLU A 298 5.60 1.41 14.86
CA GLU A 298 4.23 1.67 15.30
C GLU A 298 4.05 1.25 16.75
N TYR A 299 3.30 2.07 17.48
CA TYR A 299 3.03 1.86 18.90
C TYR A 299 1.53 1.95 19.15
N LEU A 300 0.97 0.90 19.76
CA LEU A 300 -0.40 0.87 20.26
C LEU A 300 -0.36 0.48 21.73
N HIS A 301 -1.03 1.26 22.56
CA HIS A 301 -1.16 0.98 23.98
C HIS A 301 -2.62 1.14 24.39
N ILE A 302 -3.17 0.08 24.97
CA ILE A 302 -4.50 0.00 25.53
C ILE A 302 -4.32 0.01 27.05
N LYS A 303 -4.81 1.08 27.67
CA LYS A 303 -4.74 1.23 29.13
C LYS A 303 -5.77 0.31 29.79
N PRO A 304 -5.44 -0.30 30.93
CA PRO A 304 -6.39 -1.09 31.70
C PRO A 304 -7.48 -0.20 32.29
N THR A 305 -8.65 -0.79 32.51
CA THR A 305 -9.78 -0.23 33.25
C THR A 305 -10.17 -1.16 34.39
N ILE A 306 -11.10 -0.73 35.24
CA ILE A 306 -11.60 -1.62 36.31
C ILE A 306 -12.41 -2.79 35.71
N ASP A 307 -13.18 -2.54 34.65
CA ASP A 307 -14.01 -3.56 34.00
C ASP A 307 -13.20 -4.46 33.05
N ASP A 308 -12.11 -3.94 32.51
CA ASP A 308 -11.15 -4.65 31.66
C ASP A 308 -9.73 -4.39 32.16
N PRO A 309 -9.22 -5.17 33.13
CA PRO A 309 -7.91 -4.99 33.74
C PRO A 309 -6.78 -5.52 32.84
N SER A 310 -6.87 -5.32 31.52
CA SER A 310 -5.83 -5.66 30.55
C SER A 310 -5.02 -4.43 30.15
N ASP A 311 -3.72 -4.44 30.42
CA ASP A 311 -2.74 -3.46 29.97
C ASP A 311 -1.97 -4.04 28.77
N LEU A 312 -2.42 -3.68 27.57
CA LEU A 312 -1.87 -4.22 26.34
C LEU A 312 -0.98 -3.20 25.65
N THR A 313 0.27 -3.57 25.41
CA THR A 313 1.20 -2.81 24.58
C THR A 313 1.62 -3.63 23.37
N ARG A 314 1.46 -3.03 22.19
CA ARG A 314 1.89 -3.60 20.92
C ARG A 314 2.88 -2.66 20.24
N VAL A 315 4.07 -3.17 19.98
CA VAL A 315 5.12 -2.48 19.25
C VAL A 315 5.36 -3.23 17.95
N ILE A 316 5.33 -2.53 16.82
CA ILE A 316 5.58 -3.12 15.51
C ILE A 316 6.74 -2.40 14.84
N HIS A 317 7.78 -3.14 14.54
CA HIS A 317 8.99 -2.67 13.88
C HIS A 317 8.94 -3.06 12.40
N TYR A 318 8.99 -2.07 11.52
CA TYR A 318 9.00 -2.29 10.08
C TYR A 318 10.34 -1.90 9.47
N VAL A 319 10.82 -2.75 8.55
CA VAL A 319 11.85 -2.39 7.58
C VAL A 319 11.18 -1.88 6.31
N LYS A 320 11.61 -0.70 5.87
CA LYS A 320 11.18 -0.10 4.61
C LYS A 320 11.94 -0.73 3.45
N SER A 321 11.19 -1.19 2.45
CA SER A 321 11.75 -1.94 1.33
C SER A 321 10.86 -1.92 0.10
N SER A 322 11.41 -2.26 -1.06
CA SER A 322 10.62 -2.69 -2.22
C SER A 322 10.60 -4.18 -2.26
N LEU A 323 9.42 -4.69 -2.55
CA LEU A 323 9.25 -6.07 -2.94
C LEU A 323 9.81 -6.25 -4.35
N ILE A 324 10.67 -7.26 -4.54
CA ILE A 324 11.18 -7.68 -5.84
C ILE A 324 10.40 -8.91 -6.31
N GLU A 325 10.23 -9.88 -5.42
CA GLU A 325 9.64 -11.16 -5.76
C GLU A 325 8.92 -11.77 -4.55
N ILE A 326 7.80 -12.45 -4.81
CA ILE A 326 7.19 -13.38 -3.86
C ILE A 326 7.27 -14.78 -4.44
N VAL A 327 7.93 -15.69 -3.73
CA VAL A 327 7.95 -17.11 -4.07
C VAL A 327 6.99 -17.84 -3.17
N ILE A 328 6.05 -18.57 -3.76
CA ILE A 328 5.11 -19.45 -3.07
C ILE A 328 5.58 -20.87 -3.30
N TYR A 329 5.81 -21.60 -2.22
CA TYR A 329 6.34 -22.95 -2.33
C TYR A 329 5.71 -23.89 -1.29
N ASN A 330 5.76 -25.18 -1.58
CA ASN A 330 5.44 -26.23 -0.65
C ASN A 330 6.66 -26.52 0.24
N GLN A 331 6.60 -26.26 1.54
CA GLN A 331 7.71 -26.47 2.45
C GLN A 331 8.14 -27.93 2.56
N LEU A 332 7.19 -28.86 2.43
CA LEU A 332 7.48 -30.29 2.59
C LEU A 332 8.31 -30.81 1.41
N THR A 333 7.95 -30.43 0.18
CA THR A 333 8.60 -30.95 -1.03
C THR A 333 9.66 -30.00 -1.60
N GLY A 334 9.59 -28.71 -1.27
CA GLY A 334 10.43 -27.67 -1.86
C GLY A 334 9.90 -27.12 -3.19
N ASP A 335 8.79 -27.66 -3.71
CA ASP A 335 8.26 -27.27 -5.01
C ASP A 335 7.79 -25.81 -5.01
N ILE A 336 8.29 -25.02 -5.96
CA ILE A 336 7.79 -23.69 -6.22
C ILE A 336 6.45 -23.81 -6.96
N LEU A 337 5.40 -23.33 -6.30
CA LEU A 337 4.03 -23.30 -6.80
C LEU A 337 3.77 -22.05 -7.65
N ALA A 338 4.37 -20.93 -7.27
CA ALA A 338 4.33 -19.68 -8.02
C ALA A 338 5.53 -18.79 -7.68
N SER A 339 5.96 -17.98 -8.65
CA SER A 339 6.93 -16.89 -8.46
C SER A 339 6.34 -15.62 -9.06
N ILE A 340 6.28 -14.57 -8.24
CA ILE A 340 5.60 -13.31 -8.54
C ILE A 340 6.62 -12.19 -8.50
N LYS A 341 7.11 -11.76 -9.67
CA LYS A 341 8.02 -10.61 -9.79
C LYS A 341 7.21 -9.30 -9.80
N VAL A 342 7.73 -8.27 -9.14
CA VAL A 342 7.05 -6.98 -8.88
C VAL A 342 7.71 -5.84 -9.63
#